data_AF-A0A7S1H858-F1
#
_entry.id   AF-A0A7S1H858-F1
#
_cell.length_a   1.000
_cell.length_b   1.000
_cell.length_c   1.000
_cell.angle_alpha   90.00
_cell.angle_beta   90.00
_cell.angle_gamma   90.00
#
_symmetry.space_group_name_H-M   'P 1'
#
loop_
_entity.id
_entity.type
_entity.pdbx_description
1 polymer ?
#
loop_
_entity_poly.entity_id
_entity_poly.type
_entity_poly.pdbx_seq_one_letter_code
_entity_poly.pdbx_strand_id
1 'polypeptide(L)'
;PVELGQIFYGQLYRNRSFEVRNQSPMPLEFSLSSTHDGDSLWELSFSLTHYSLSWIRSVTIQPHSSQRIFIFLRPRAPAGHTAQSAPERAEWAVFVACRLVKDHQKEIRYCA
;
A
#
# COMPACT_ATOMS: atom_id res chain seq x y z
N PRO A 1 -13.99 2.84 -1.62
CA PRO A 1 -12.85 2.36 -0.82
C PRO A 1 -12.90 0.83 -0.71
N VAL A 2 -11.73 0.20 -0.57
CA VAL A 2 -11.60 -1.25 -0.39
C VAL A 2 -11.76 -1.58 1.09
N GLU A 3 -12.78 -2.34 1.44
CA GLU A 3 -13.07 -2.76 2.81
C GLU A 3 -12.15 -3.91 3.25
N LEU A 4 -11.53 -3.76 4.42
CA LEU A 4 -10.69 -4.78 5.04
C LEU A 4 -11.36 -5.52 6.19
N GLY A 5 -12.50 -5.01 6.66
CA GLY A 5 -13.16 -5.50 7.86
C GLY A 5 -12.31 -5.21 9.10
N GLN A 6 -12.55 -5.95 10.17
CA GLN A 6 -11.88 -5.71 11.44
C GLN A 6 -10.39 -6.07 11.36
N ILE A 7 -9.55 -5.08 11.70
CA ILE A 7 -8.11 -5.25 11.87
C ILE A 7 -7.72 -4.93 13.32
N PHE A 8 -6.62 -5.52 13.78
CA PHE A 8 -6.16 -5.48 15.15
C PHE A 8 -4.72 -4.99 15.20
N TYR A 9 -4.42 -4.17 16.19
CA TYR A 9 -3.06 -3.67 16.44
C TYR A 9 -2.06 -4.82 16.65
N GLY A 10 -0.84 -4.63 16.16
CA GLY A 10 0.27 -5.58 16.26
C GLY A 10 0.24 -6.73 15.25
N GLN A 11 -0.90 -6.98 14.60
CA GLN A 11 -1.04 -8.01 13.57
C GLN A 11 -0.54 -7.52 12.21
N LEU A 12 0.04 -8.45 11.44
CA LEU A 12 0.50 -8.20 10.07
C LEU A 12 -0.52 -8.73 9.07
N TYR A 13 -1.06 -7.84 8.25
CA TYR A 13 -1.99 -8.16 7.16
C TYR A 13 -1.25 -8.13 5.83
N ARG A 14 -1.37 -9.23 5.06
CA ARG A 14 -0.68 -9.43 3.76
C ARG A 14 -1.60 -9.91 2.63
N ASN A 15 -2.91 -9.93 2.88
CA ASN A 15 -3.93 -10.50 1.99
C ASN A 15 -4.41 -9.52 0.89
N ARG A 16 -3.68 -8.42 0.66
CA ARG A 16 -4.02 -7.40 -0.33
C ARG A 16 -2.89 -7.19 -1.32
N SER A 17 -3.28 -7.00 -2.56
CA SER A 17 -2.38 -6.66 -3.67
C SER A 17 -3.15 -5.92 -4.74
N PHE A 18 -2.44 -5.15 -5.55
CA PHE A 18 -2.97 -4.57 -6.77
C PHE A 18 -2.01 -4.85 -7.93
N GLU A 19 -2.49 -4.67 -9.15
CA GLU A 19 -1.71 -4.89 -10.36
C GLU A 19 -1.51 -3.57 -11.09
N VAL A 20 -0.26 -3.27 -11.45
CA VAL A 20 0.08 -2.14 -12.31
C VAL A 20 0.41 -2.69 -13.69
N ARG A 21 -0.28 -2.18 -14.71
CA ARG A 21 -0.11 -2.61 -16.11
C ARG A 21 0.54 -1.49 -16.91
N ASN A 22 1.61 -1.82 -17.63
CA ASN A 22 2.20 -0.94 -18.62
C ASN A 22 1.63 -1.32 -20.01
N GLN A 23 0.79 -0.46 -20.56
CA GLN A 23 0.24 -0.62 -21.91
C GLN A 23 1.06 0.12 -22.98
N SER A 24 2.16 0.75 -22.58
CA SER A 24 3.03 1.51 -23.48
C SER A 24 4.08 0.61 -24.15
N PRO A 25 4.64 1.02 -25.30
CA PRO A 25 5.71 0.31 -25.99
C PRO A 25 7.10 0.50 -25.35
N MET A 26 7.23 1.34 -24.32
CA MET A 26 8.47 1.57 -23.58
C MET A 26 8.35 1.14 -22.11
N PRO A 27 9.46 0.76 -21.45
CA PRO A 27 9.47 0.52 -20.01
C PRO A 27 9.05 1.78 -19.25
N LEU A 28 8.20 1.62 -18.25
CA LEU A 28 7.73 2.71 -17.39
C LEU A 28 8.15 2.46 -15.95
N GLU A 29 8.61 3.51 -15.28
CA GLU A 29 8.85 3.48 -13.83
C GLU A 29 7.66 4.10 -13.10
N PHE A 30 7.13 3.37 -12.12
CA PHE A 30 6.05 3.80 -11.26
C PHE A 30 6.57 4.00 -9.85
N SER A 31 6.28 5.15 -9.23
CA SER A 31 6.50 5.37 -7.81
C SER A 31 5.27 4.97 -6.99
N LEU A 32 5.52 4.44 -5.81
CA LEU A 32 4.54 3.97 -4.84
C LEU A 32 4.70 4.75 -3.54
N SER A 33 3.60 5.25 -3.01
CA SER A 33 3.56 5.90 -1.69
C SER A 33 2.23 5.63 -0.99
N SER A 34 2.14 5.98 0.29
CA SER A 34 0.93 5.86 1.08
C SER A 34 0.64 7.08 1.95
N THR A 35 -0.60 7.23 2.42
CA THR A 35 -1.01 8.34 3.30
C THR A 35 -0.24 8.40 4.61
N HIS A 36 0.30 7.26 5.05
CA HIS A 36 0.97 7.08 6.34
C HIS A 36 2.49 6.87 6.18
N ASP A 37 3.06 7.27 5.04
CA ASP A 37 4.52 7.20 4.85
C ASP A 37 5.23 8.05 5.91
N GLY A 38 5.84 7.39 6.89
CA GLY A 38 6.51 8.05 8.02
C GLY A 38 5.67 8.17 9.30
N ASP A 39 4.43 7.67 9.32
CA ASP A 39 3.66 7.50 10.55
C ASP A 39 4.14 6.25 11.31
N SER A 40 4.55 6.44 12.56
CA SER A 40 4.96 5.36 13.45
C SER A 40 3.82 4.41 13.84
N LEU A 41 2.56 4.80 13.64
CA LEU A 41 1.38 4.02 14.01
C LEU A 41 0.89 3.10 12.89
N TRP A 42 1.22 3.38 11.63
CA TRP A 42 0.75 2.62 10.48
C TRP A 42 1.91 2.22 9.58
N GLU A 43 2.43 1.02 9.79
CA GLU A 43 3.47 0.49 8.89
C GLU A 43 2.80 -0.09 7.64
N LEU A 44 2.77 0.71 6.57
CA LEU A 44 2.37 0.28 5.24
C LEU A 44 3.60 0.09 4.37
N SER A 45 3.78 -1.11 3.84
CA SER A 45 4.91 -1.47 2.97
C SER A 45 4.42 -2.18 1.71
N PHE A 46 5.11 -1.92 0.60
CA PHE A 46 4.86 -2.58 -0.68
C PHE A 46 5.92 -3.66 -0.90
N SER A 47 5.59 -4.76 -1.57
CA SER A 47 6.55 -5.77 -2.03
C SER A 47 6.17 -6.37 -3.38
N LEU A 48 7.15 -6.89 -4.11
CA LEU A 48 6.92 -7.70 -5.31
C LEU A 48 6.62 -9.17 -4.99
N THR A 49 6.81 -9.60 -3.74
CA THR A 49 6.57 -10.97 -3.30
C THR A 49 5.56 -11.01 -2.17
N HIS A 50 4.85 -12.13 -2.06
CA HIS A 50 3.90 -12.35 -0.96
C HIS A 50 4.58 -12.81 0.34
N TYR A 51 5.80 -13.36 0.25
CA TYR A 51 6.45 -14.06 1.35
C TYR A 51 7.58 -13.29 2.02
N SER A 52 8.16 -12.30 1.33
CA SER A 52 9.23 -11.48 1.88
C SER A 52 8.82 -10.02 1.89
N LEU A 53 9.02 -9.34 3.02
CA LEU A 53 8.78 -7.91 3.12
C LEU A 53 10.00 -7.19 2.51
N SER A 54 9.82 -6.73 1.27
CA SER A 54 10.84 -5.96 0.54
C SER A 54 10.32 -4.55 0.36
N TRP A 55 10.82 -3.56 1.10
CA TRP A 55 10.25 -2.21 1.08
C TRP A 55 10.58 -1.49 -0.25
N ILE A 56 9.72 -1.68 -1.25
CA ILE A 56 9.88 -1.00 -2.55
C ILE A 56 9.12 0.32 -2.55
N ARG A 57 9.70 1.33 -3.20
CA ARG A 57 9.07 2.65 -3.44
C ARG A 57 8.92 2.97 -4.91
N SER A 58 9.53 2.19 -5.78
CA SER A 58 9.27 2.23 -7.21
C SER A 58 9.38 0.85 -7.83
N VAL A 59 8.80 0.72 -9.02
CA VAL A 59 8.85 -0.50 -9.82
C VAL A 59 8.94 -0.13 -11.30
N THR A 60 9.87 -0.76 -12.01
CA THR A 60 9.96 -0.66 -13.47
C THR A 60 9.16 -1.79 -14.08
N ILE A 61 8.23 -1.46 -14.99
CA ILE A 61 7.36 -2.42 -15.67
C ILE A 61 7.67 -2.40 -17.15
N GLN A 62 7.98 -3.56 -17.71
CA GLN A 62 8.35 -3.72 -19.12
C GLN A 62 7.17 -3.40 -20.06
N PRO A 63 7.42 -3.10 -21.34
CA PRO A 63 6.37 -2.86 -22.32
C PRO A 63 5.32 -3.97 -22.35
N HIS A 64 4.04 -3.60 -22.43
CA HIS A 64 2.92 -4.54 -22.53
C HIS A 64 2.89 -5.62 -21.43
N SER A 65 3.44 -5.33 -20.26
CA SER A 65 3.53 -6.26 -19.13
C SER A 65 2.81 -5.72 -17.90
N SER A 66 2.74 -6.55 -16.86
CA SER A 66 2.12 -6.17 -15.60
C SER A 66 2.93 -6.69 -14.43
N GLN A 67 2.85 -5.96 -13.32
CA GLN A 67 3.47 -6.36 -12.06
C GLN A 67 2.44 -6.29 -10.93
N ARG A 68 2.34 -7.39 -10.19
CA ARG A 68 1.57 -7.45 -8.95
C ARG A 68 2.39 -6.91 -7.81
N ILE A 69 1.76 -6.06 -7.00
CA ILE A 69 2.35 -5.39 -5.84
C ILE A 69 1.53 -5.79 -4.62
N PHE A 70 2.19 -6.44 -3.67
CA PHE A 70 1.60 -6.86 -2.40
C PHE A 70 1.70 -5.75 -1.38
N ILE A 71 0.66 -5.63 -0.55
CA ILE A 71 0.59 -4.65 0.53
C ILE A 71 0.74 -5.38 1.85
N PHE A 72 1.69 -4.93 2.65
CA PHE A 72 1.91 -5.33 4.02
C PHE A 72 1.44 -4.18 4.91
N LEU A 73 0.48 -4.47 5.76
CA LEU A 73 -0.10 -3.52 6.69
C LEU A 73 0.09 -4.02 8.11
N ARG A 74 0.69 -3.20 8.97
CA ARG A 74 0.79 -3.46 10.40
C ARG A 74 0.39 -2.21 11.19
N PRO A 75 -0.85 -2.14 11.69
CA PRO A 75 -1.25 -1.08 12.59
C PRO A 75 -0.58 -1.29 13.95
N ARG A 76 -0.11 -0.21 14.57
CA ARG A 76 0.45 -0.19 15.93
C ARG A 76 -0.48 0.62 16.82
N ALA A 77 -0.69 0.12 18.03
CA ALA A 77 -1.54 0.80 19.00
C ALA A 77 -0.88 2.14 19.40
N PRO A 78 -1.62 3.25 19.38
CA PRO A 78 -1.13 4.50 19.97
C PRO A 78 -0.88 4.34 21.46
N ALA A 79 -0.01 5.19 22.02
CA ALA A 79 0.29 5.15 23.45
C ALA A 79 -1.00 5.37 24.26
N GLY A 80 -1.28 4.49 25.22
CA GLY A 80 -2.49 4.57 26.07
C GLY A 80 -3.72 3.86 25.50
N HIS A 81 -3.65 3.25 24.31
CA HIS A 81 -4.70 2.35 23.85
C HIS A 81 -4.73 1.08 24.70
N THR A 82 -5.91 0.72 25.19
CA THR A 82 -6.12 -0.48 26.01
C THR A 82 -7.11 -1.42 25.31
N ALA A 83 -7.21 -2.66 25.78
CA ALA A 83 -8.19 -3.62 25.27
C ALA A 83 -9.66 -3.18 25.46
N GLN A 84 -9.91 -2.12 26.25
CA GLN A 84 -11.23 -1.54 26.49
C GLN A 84 -11.54 -0.32 25.59
N SER A 85 -10.56 0.13 24.80
CA SER A 85 -10.78 1.21 23.83
C SER A 85 -11.84 0.80 22.81
N ALA A 86 -12.74 1.73 22.47
CA ALA A 86 -13.74 1.50 21.44
C ALA A 86 -13.05 1.26 20.08
N PRO A 87 -13.63 0.41 19.21
CA PRO A 87 -13.10 0.24 17.86
C PRO A 87 -13.15 1.55 17.09
N GLU A 88 -12.04 1.89 16.44
CA GLU A 88 -11.89 3.10 15.63
C GLU A 88 -11.90 2.74 14.14
N ARG A 89 -12.49 3.62 13.33
CA ARG A 89 -12.44 3.50 11.88
C ARG A 89 -11.09 3.97 11.38
N ALA A 90 -10.41 3.12 10.61
CA ALA A 90 -9.15 3.44 9.98
C ALA A 90 -9.33 3.67 8.48
N GLU A 91 -8.69 4.71 7.95
CA GLU A 91 -8.64 4.98 6.51
C GLU A 91 -7.21 5.27 6.08
N TRP A 92 -6.85 4.77 4.90
CA TRP A 92 -5.58 5.08 4.27
C TRP A 92 -5.70 4.97 2.75
N ALA A 93 -4.72 5.53 2.04
CA ALA A 93 -4.64 5.39 0.60
C ALA A 93 -3.25 4.99 0.14
N VAL A 94 -3.22 4.25 -0.96
CA VAL A 94 -2.02 3.93 -1.74
C VAL A 94 -2.05 4.77 -3.00
N PHE A 95 -0.89 5.29 -3.36
CA PHE A 95 -0.72 6.16 -4.50
C PHE A 95 0.27 5.56 -5.48
N VAL A 96 -0.07 5.60 -6.77
CA VAL A 96 0.75 5.10 -7.87
C VAL A 96 0.89 6.21 -8.90
N ALA A 97 2.11 6.68 -9.12
CA ALA A 97 2.40 7.70 -10.12
C ALA A 97 3.40 7.17 -11.14
N CYS A 98 3.16 7.44 -12.43
CA CYS A 98 4.11 7.14 -13.49
C CYS A 98 5.13 8.28 -13.58
N ARG A 99 6.44 8.00 -13.47
CA ARG A 99 7.47 9.04 -13.48
C ARG A 99 7.59 9.82 -14.79
N LEU A 100 7.11 9.24 -15.90
CA LEU A 100 7.08 9.94 -17.19
C LEU A 100 5.87 10.84 -17.39
N VAL A 101 4.81 10.67 -16.57
CA VAL A 101 3.59 11.47 -16.68
C VAL A 101 3.55 12.45 -15.52
N LYS A 102 3.77 13.71 -15.84
CA LYS A 102 3.74 14.79 -14.85
C LYS A 102 2.33 14.91 -14.26
N ASP A 103 2.26 15.12 -12.94
CA ASP A 103 1.04 15.46 -12.18
C ASP A 103 -0.11 14.44 -12.28
N HIS A 104 0.15 13.22 -12.76
CA HIS A 104 -0.84 12.14 -12.81
C HIS A 104 -0.53 11.04 -11.79
N GLN A 105 -1.46 10.84 -10.85
CA GLN A 105 -1.38 9.86 -9.79
C GLN A 105 -2.71 9.12 -9.67
N LYS A 106 -2.65 7.80 -9.55
CA LYS A 106 -3.80 6.97 -9.21
C LYS A 106 -3.82 6.73 -7.71
N GLU A 107 -5.00 6.89 -7.13
CA GLU A 107 -5.27 6.68 -5.71
C GLU A 107 -6.11 5.41 -5.51
N ILE A 108 -5.73 4.58 -4.54
CA ILE A 108 -6.49 3.41 -4.09
C ILE A 108 -6.75 3.59 -2.60
N ARG A 109 -8.00 3.85 -2.23
CA ARG A 109 -8.43 4.04 -0.82
C ARG A 109 -8.84 2.74 -0.17
N TYR A 110 -8.46 2.57 1.09
CA TYR A 110 -8.79 1.44 1.95
C TYR A 110 -9.42 1.94 3.24
N CYS A 111 -10.28 1.11 3.83
CA CYS A 111 -10.85 1.33 5.14
C CYS A 111 -11.03 0.03 5.92
N ALA A 112 -11.01 0.14 7.24
CA ALA A 112 -11.16 -0.95 8.20
C ALA A 112 -11.89 -0.47 9.46
#